data_AF-A0A942A0T9-F1
#
_entry.id   AF-A0A942A0T9-F1
#
_cell.length_a   1.000
_cell.length_b   1.000
_cell.length_c   1.000
_cell.angle_alpha   90.00
_cell.angle_beta   90.00
_cell.angle_gamma   90.00
#
_symmetry.space_group_name_H-M   'P 1'
#
loop_
_entity.id
_entity.type
_entity.pdbx_description
1 polymer ?
#
loop_
_entity_poly.entity_id
_entity_poly.type
_entity_poly.pdbx_seq_one_letter_code
_entity_poly.pdbx_strand_id
1 'polypeptide(L)'
;MTVLSPRGTPTPVVATLMVPPASQMTPMPEAELASAIRSSPLHGRYAQAIDRESAREVLQARAAGRPAEAAAPGRGAPRPPEEPGIAETAGKILNSPMARTVGRELVRGLFAVLGVRSITRRRR
;
A
#
# COMPACT_ATOMS: atom_id res chain seq x y z
N MET A 1 6.51 -1.22 -55.21
CA MET A 1 7.63 -1.76 -55.99
C MET A 1 8.13 -0.66 -56.90
N THR A 2 9.30 -0.06 -56.62
CA THR A 2 9.90 0.94 -57.52
C THR A 2 10.85 0.22 -58.46
N VAL A 3 10.45 0.08 -59.71
CA VAL A 3 11.31 -0.47 -60.77
C VAL A 3 11.89 0.67 -61.60
N LEU A 4 13.03 0.42 -62.22
CA LEU A 4 13.57 1.35 -63.21
C LEU A 4 12.88 1.10 -64.56
N SER A 5 12.71 2.15 -65.35
CA SER A 5 12.38 2.03 -66.76
C SER A 5 13.50 1.27 -67.50
N PRO A 6 13.27 0.76 -68.72
CA PRO A 6 14.32 0.12 -69.52
C PRO A 6 15.56 0.99 -69.80
N ARG A 7 15.45 2.31 -69.58
CA ARG A 7 16.56 3.28 -69.68
C ARG A 7 17.20 3.63 -68.33
N GLY A 8 16.85 2.92 -67.27
CA GLY A 8 17.39 3.15 -65.92
C GLY A 8 16.78 4.32 -65.15
N THR A 9 15.72 4.97 -65.66
CA THR A 9 15.06 6.07 -64.95
C THR A 9 14.05 5.55 -63.92
N PRO A 10 14.00 6.09 -62.69
CA PRO A 10 12.99 5.69 -61.71
C PRO A 10 11.58 5.95 -62.26
N THR A 11 10.69 4.97 -62.22
CA THR A 11 9.29 5.19 -62.59
C THR A 11 8.61 6.15 -61.61
N PRO A 12 7.75 7.07 -62.11
CA PRO A 12 7.03 8.02 -61.26
C PRO A 12 6.15 7.28 -60.25
N VAL A 13 5.97 7.88 -59.07
CA VAL A 13 5.19 7.29 -57.98
C VAL A 13 3.71 7.25 -58.36
N VAL A 14 3.10 6.08 -58.29
CA VAL A 14 1.66 5.91 -58.50
C VAL A 14 0.93 6.27 -57.20
N ALA A 15 -0.11 7.10 -57.30
CA ALA A 15 -0.98 7.41 -56.17
C ALA A 15 -1.67 6.12 -55.70
N THR A 16 -1.34 5.67 -54.49
CA THR A 16 -1.97 4.50 -53.87
C THR A 16 -3.02 4.99 -52.88
N LEU A 17 -4.21 4.39 -52.92
CA LEU A 17 -5.22 4.62 -51.89
C LEU A 17 -4.79 3.94 -50.60
N MET A 18 -4.68 4.70 -49.51
CA MET A 18 -4.37 4.20 -48.18
C MET A 18 -5.54 4.48 -47.24
N VAL A 19 -5.93 3.49 -46.44
CA VAL A 19 -6.96 3.65 -45.41
C VAL A 19 -6.35 4.41 -44.24
N PRO A 20 -7.02 5.45 -43.69
CA PRO A 20 -6.51 6.17 -42.53
C PRO A 20 -6.48 5.26 -41.28
N PRO A 21 -5.62 5.59 -40.29
CA PRO A 21 -5.64 4.88 -39.01
C PRO A 21 -7.00 5.04 -38.32
N ALA A 22 -7.44 3.99 -37.64
CA ALA A 22 -8.67 4.03 -36.83
C ALA A 22 -8.50 4.82 -35.52
N SER A 23 -7.29 5.24 -35.18
CA SER A 23 -6.97 6.03 -34.00
C SER A 23 -6.70 7.49 -34.35
N GLN A 24 -7.09 8.38 -33.44
CA GLN A 24 -6.73 9.79 -33.47
C GLN A 24 -5.51 10.00 -32.56
N MET A 25 -4.48 10.72 -33.04
CA MET A 25 -3.30 11.07 -32.22
C MET A 25 -3.49 12.36 -31.41
N THR A 26 -4.58 13.09 -31.66
CA THR A 26 -4.92 14.34 -30.97
C THR A 26 -5.34 14.05 -29.53
N PRO A 27 -5.07 14.97 -28.57
CA PRO A 27 -5.61 14.86 -27.22
C PRO A 27 -7.14 14.74 -27.22
N MET A 28 -7.66 13.81 -26.41
CA MET A 28 -9.10 13.63 -26.22
C MET A 28 -9.71 14.83 -25.49
N PRO A 29 -10.87 15.36 -25.92
CA PRO A 29 -11.53 16.45 -25.20
C PRO A 29 -11.98 15.99 -23.80
N GLU A 30 -11.86 16.88 -22.83
CA GLU A 30 -12.10 16.58 -21.40
C GLU A 30 -13.51 16.01 -21.14
N ALA A 31 -14.52 16.50 -21.87
CA ALA A 31 -15.90 16.02 -21.73
C ALA A 31 -16.05 14.54 -22.12
N GLU A 32 -15.38 14.10 -23.19
CA GLU A 32 -15.39 12.71 -23.64
C GLU A 32 -14.63 11.82 -22.67
N LEU A 33 -13.46 12.28 -22.22
CA LEU A 33 -12.66 11.57 -21.22
C LEU A 33 -13.46 11.35 -19.93
N ALA A 34 -14.12 12.38 -19.41
CA ALA A 34 -14.93 12.28 -18.20
C ALA A 34 -16.13 11.34 -18.39
N SER A 35 -16.75 11.33 -19.57
CA SER A 35 -17.82 10.38 -19.92
C SER A 35 -17.33 8.94 -19.93
N ALA A 36 -16.18 8.69 -20.58
CA ALA A 36 -15.54 7.37 -20.63
C ALA A 36 -15.21 6.86 -19.21
N ILE A 37 -14.63 7.72 -18.36
CA ILE A 37 -14.31 7.39 -16.96
C ILE A 37 -15.56 7.02 -16.17
N ARG A 38 -16.66 7.77 -16.31
CA ARG A 38 -17.93 7.48 -15.63
C ARG A 38 -18.60 6.20 -16.11
N SER A 39 -18.43 5.86 -17.39
CA SER A 39 -18.99 4.63 -17.99
C SER A 39 -18.31 3.34 -17.50
N SER A 40 -17.12 3.46 -16.91
CA SER A 40 -16.33 2.30 -16.49
C SER A 40 -16.99 1.55 -15.34
N PRO A 41 -17.04 0.20 -15.37
CA PRO A 41 -17.55 -0.60 -14.25
C PRO A 41 -16.71 -0.44 -12.98
N LEU A 42 -15.47 0.01 -13.12
CA LEU A 42 -14.55 0.25 -12.01
C LEU A 42 -14.75 1.62 -11.35
N HIS A 43 -15.57 2.50 -11.95
CA HIS A 43 -15.79 3.85 -11.45
C HIS A 43 -16.28 3.84 -10.00
N GLY A 44 -17.27 3.00 -9.67
CA GLY A 44 -17.80 2.91 -8.30
C GLY A 44 -16.78 2.49 -7.24
N ARG A 45 -15.67 1.82 -7.64
CA ARG A 45 -14.64 1.34 -6.70
C ARG A 45 -13.45 2.29 -6.59
N TYR A 46 -13.09 2.96 -7.67
CA TYR A 46 -11.83 3.70 -7.79
C TYR A 46 -11.99 5.18 -8.14
N ALA A 47 -13.21 5.71 -8.30
CA ALA A 47 -13.41 7.13 -8.61
C ALA A 47 -12.94 8.07 -7.49
N GLN A 48 -13.01 7.62 -6.24
CA GLN A 48 -12.61 8.44 -5.11
C GLN A 48 -11.08 8.39 -4.94
N ALA A 49 -10.43 9.54 -5.13
CA ALA A 49 -9.04 9.72 -4.74
C ALA A 49 -8.91 9.61 -3.22
N ILE A 50 -8.07 8.70 -2.75
CA ILE A 50 -7.73 8.55 -1.34
C ILE A 50 -6.35 9.16 -1.16
N ASP A 51 -6.30 10.34 -0.55
CA ASP A 51 -5.05 10.92 -0.11
C ASP A 51 -4.65 10.30 1.24
N ARG A 52 -3.47 9.68 1.30
CA ARG A 52 -2.99 9.00 2.51
C ARG A 52 -1.87 9.83 3.10
N GLU A 53 -1.93 10.01 4.42
CA GLU A 53 -0.86 10.68 5.16
C GLU A 53 0.50 10.05 4.82
N SER A 54 1.41 10.87 4.27
CA SER A 54 2.69 10.38 3.83
C SER A 54 3.61 10.12 5.03
N ALA A 55 4.53 9.15 4.91
CA ALA A 55 5.50 8.90 5.99
C ALA A 55 6.32 10.16 6.35
N ARG A 56 6.55 11.05 5.37
CA ARG A 56 7.22 12.33 5.57
C ARG A 56 6.41 13.26 6.48
N GLU A 57 5.11 13.40 6.23
CA GLU A 57 4.21 14.22 7.07
C GLU A 57 4.16 13.68 8.50
N VAL A 58 4.02 12.36 8.66
CA VAL A 58 4.04 11.69 9.97
C VAL A 58 5.36 11.97 10.71
N LEU A 59 6.50 11.85 10.02
CA LEU A 59 7.80 12.08 10.61
C LEU A 59 8.04 13.55 10.97
N GLN A 60 7.60 14.47 10.12
CA GLN A 60 7.69 15.91 10.37
C GLN A 60 6.82 16.33 11.56
N ALA A 61 5.59 15.82 11.65
CA ALA A 61 4.71 16.06 12.79
C ALA A 61 5.31 15.52 14.09
N ARG A 62 5.95 14.34 14.06
CA ARG A 62 6.68 13.78 15.21
C ARG A 62 7.91 14.60 15.58
N ALA A 63 8.62 15.18 14.62
CA ALA A 63 9.78 16.03 14.87
C ALA A 63 9.35 17.40 15.43
N ALA A 64 8.25 17.97 14.94
CA ALA A 64 7.71 19.25 15.42
C ALA A 64 7.05 19.15 16.80
N GLY A 65 6.45 17.99 17.13
CA GLY A 65 5.82 17.74 18.43
C GLY A 65 6.79 17.30 19.54
N ARG A 66 8.08 17.10 19.24
CA ARG A 66 9.11 16.92 20.27
C ARG A 66 9.71 18.29 20.60
N PRO A 67 9.74 18.73 21.86
CA PRO A 67 10.70 19.75 22.23
C PRO A 67 12.09 19.23 21.84
N ALA A 68 12.94 20.10 21.31
CA ALA A 68 14.32 19.78 20.98
C ALA A 68 15.07 19.41 22.27
N GLU A 69 14.88 18.19 22.77
CA GLU A 69 15.78 17.60 23.73
C GLU A 69 17.07 17.38 22.96
N ALA A 70 18.05 18.20 23.36
CA ALA A 70 19.33 18.34 22.75
C ALA A 70 19.90 16.99 22.30
N ALA A 71 20.51 16.98 21.12
CA ALA A 71 21.53 16.01 20.79
C ALA A 71 22.55 15.99 21.93
N ALA A 72 22.44 15.02 22.84
CA ALA A 72 23.44 14.75 23.86
C ALA A 72 24.54 13.91 23.21
N PRO A 73 25.79 14.40 23.12
CA PRO A 73 26.91 13.57 22.71
C PRO A 73 27.39 12.77 23.92
N GLY A 74 27.23 11.45 23.86
CA GLY A 74 28.05 10.50 24.61
C GLY A 74 27.69 10.22 26.08
N ARG A 75 27.70 8.93 26.41
CA ARG A 75 28.46 8.29 27.50
C ARG A 75 27.63 7.24 28.25
N GLY A 76 28.22 6.05 28.40
CA GLY A 76 27.99 5.20 29.58
C GLY A 76 27.59 3.77 29.27
N ALA A 77 28.53 2.85 29.52
CA ALA A 77 28.34 1.40 29.56
C ALA A 77 27.17 0.94 30.46
N PRO A 78 26.62 -0.28 30.23
CA PRO A 78 25.52 -0.82 31.04
C PRO A 78 25.97 -1.18 32.45
N ARG A 79 25.22 -0.76 33.48
CA ARG A 79 25.33 -1.27 34.86
C ARG A 79 24.42 -2.51 35.04
N PRO A 80 24.84 -3.53 35.84
CA PRO A 80 24.03 -4.72 36.13
C PRO A 80 22.84 -4.45 37.08
N PRO A 81 21.93 -5.43 37.26
CA PRO A 81 20.51 -5.20 37.54
C PRO A 81 20.17 -5.01 39.02
N GLU A 82 19.18 -4.15 39.28
CA GLU A 82 18.47 -4.08 40.56
C GLU A 82 17.33 -5.12 40.57
N GLU A 83 17.26 -5.94 41.61
CA GLU A 83 16.21 -6.97 41.78
C GLU A 83 14.89 -6.31 42.24
N PRO A 84 13.81 -6.38 41.45
CA PRO A 84 12.49 -5.94 41.92
C PRO A 84 11.89 -7.02 42.82
N GLY A 85 11.34 -6.58 43.96
CA GLY A 85 10.71 -7.46 44.93
C GLY A 85 9.64 -8.38 44.33
N ILE A 86 9.42 -9.51 44.99
CA ILE A 86 8.44 -10.56 44.64
C ILE A 86 7.02 -10.03 44.30
N ALA A 87 6.61 -8.89 44.86
CA ALA A 87 5.34 -8.24 44.54
C ALA A 87 5.36 -7.52 43.17
N GLU A 88 6.45 -6.85 42.80
CA GLU A 88 6.61 -6.25 41.47
C GLU A 88 6.81 -7.32 40.40
N THR A 89 7.50 -8.42 40.72
CA THR A 89 7.69 -9.55 39.80
C THR A 89 6.36 -10.25 39.45
N ALA A 90 5.45 -10.42 40.43
CA ALA A 90 4.10 -10.91 40.19
C ALA A 90 3.27 -9.94 39.31
N GLY A 91 3.37 -8.63 39.57
CA GLY A 91 2.72 -7.60 38.74
C GLY A 91 3.27 -7.53 37.31
N LYS A 92 4.57 -7.75 37.12
CA LYS A 92 5.25 -7.76 35.81
C LYS A 92 4.94 -9.02 35.01
N ILE A 93 4.79 -10.18 35.67
CA ILE A 93 4.35 -11.43 35.03
C ILE A 93 2.89 -11.30 34.57
N LEU A 94 2.02 -10.70 35.40
CA LEU A 94 0.62 -10.48 35.08
C LEU A 94 0.42 -9.50 33.90
N ASN A 95 1.27 -8.49 33.77
CA ASN A 95 1.23 -7.52 32.66
C ASN A 95 2.12 -7.89 31.46
N SER A 96 2.78 -9.06 31.48
CA SER A 96 3.63 -9.47 30.37
C SER A 96 2.82 -9.89 29.13
N PRO A 97 3.34 -9.65 27.91
CA PRO A 97 2.74 -10.15 26.67
C PRO A 97 2.67 -11.68 26.62
N MET A 98 3.47 -12.38 27.43
CA MET A 98 3.52 -13.83 27.52
C MET A 98 2.31 -14.42 28.27
N ALA A 99 1.85 -13.75 29.35
CA ALA A 99 0.67 -14.16 30.10
C ALA A 99 -0.64 -14.04 29.30
N ARG A 100 -0.73 -13.02 28.44
CA ARG A 100 -1.90 -12.82 27.55
C ARG A 100 -2.04 -13.91 26.49
N THR A 101 -0.92 -14.49 26.05
CA THR A 101 -0.91 -15.59 25.08
C THR A 101 -1.38 -16.89 25.72
N VAL A 102 -0.83 -17.23 26.89
CA VAL A 102 -1.24 -18.43 27.65
C VAL A 102 -2.70 -18.33 28.10
N GLY A 103 -3.14 -17.16 28.56
CA GLY A 103 -4.53 -16.94 28.97
C GLY A 103 -5.54 -17.13 27.84
N ARG A 104 -5.21 -16.71 26.61
CA ARG A 104 -6.10 -16.88 25.46
C ARG A 104 -6.21 -18.32 24.98
N GLU A 105 -5.17 -19.13 25.16
CA GLU A 105 -5.23 -20.56 24.82
C GLU A 105 -6.02 -21.35 25.85
N LEU A 106 -5.87 -21.06 27.14
CA LEU A 106 -6.67 -21.68 28.20
C LEU A 106 -8.16 -21.35 28.07
N VAL A 107 -8.48 -20.09 27.77
CA VAL A 107 -9.87 -19.67 27.51
C VAL A 107 -10.43 -20.35 26.27
N ARG A 108 -9.66 -20.44 25.17
CA ARG A 108 -10.10 -21.18 23.96
C ARG A 108 -10.29 -22.67 24.21
N GLY A 109 -9.40 -23.31 24.97
CA GLY A 109 -9.52 -24.72 25.34
C GLY A 109 -10.79 -24.98 26.17
N LEU A 110 -11.06 -24.12 27.15
CA LEU A 110 -12.27 -24.20 27.96
C LEU A 110 -13.54 -23.94 27.14
N PHE A 111 -13.54 -22.96 26.23
CA PHE A 111 -14.67 -22.70 25.32
C PHE A 111 -14.86 -23.80 24.27
N ALA A 112 -13.80 -24.50 23.86
CA ALA A 112 -13.90 -25.66 22.97
C ALA A 112 -14.51 -26.88 23.68
N VAL A 113 -14.15 -27.12 24.95
CA VAL A 113 -14.73 -28.18 25.80
C VAL A 113 -16.19 -27.86 26.17
N LEU A 114 -16.53 -26.58 26.36
CA LEU A 114 -17.91 -26.12 26.60
C LEU A 114 -18.76 -25.97 25.31
N GLY A 115 -18.28 -26.48 24.17
CA GLY A 115 -19.08 -26.59 22.95
C GLY A 115 -19.33 -25.27 22.20
N VAL A 116 -18.66 -24.17 22.55
CA VAL A 116 -18.78 -22.89 21.84
C VAL A 116 -17.89 -22.92 20.60
N ARG A 117 -18.45 -23.45 19.51
CA ARG A 117 -17.81 -23.56 18.20
C ARG A 117 -17.54 -22.15 17.64
N SER A 118 -16.27 -21.73 17.67
CA SER A 118 -15.86 -20.45 17.08
C SER A 118 -16.27 -20.35 15.60
N ILE A 119 -16.98 -19.27 15.26
CA ILE A 119 -17.44 -18.96 13.91
C ILE A 119 -16.21 -18.53 13.09
N THR A 120 -15.63 -19.46 12.33
CA THR A 120 -14.56 -19.14 11.38
C THR A 120 -15.18 -18.53 10.12
N ARG A 121 -15.00 -17.21 9.95
CA ARG A 121 -15.36 -16.49 8.74
C ARG A 121 -14.38 -16.89 7.61
N ARG A 122 -14.79 -17.87 6.80
CA ARG A 122 -14.09 -18.30 5.58
C ARG A 122 -14.01 -17.11 4.61
N ARG A 123 -12.85 -16.46 4.52
CA ARG A 123 -12.57 -15.49 3.45
C ARG A 123 -12.44 -16.25 2.14
N ARG A 124 -13.27 -15.87 1.16
CA ARG A 124 -12.98 -16.00 -0.27
C ARG A 124 -12.03 -14.90 -0.68
#